data_AF-A0A957RGF2-F1
#
_entry.id   AF-A0A957RGF2-F1
#
_cell.length_a   1.000
_cell.length_b   1.000
_cell.length_c   1.000
_cell.angle_alpha   90.00
_cell.angle_beta   90.00
_cell.angle_gamma   90.00
#
_symmetry.space_group_name_H-M   'P 1'
#
loop_
_entity.id
_entity.type
_entity.pdbx_description
1 polymer ?
#
loop_
_entity_poly.entity_id
_entity_poly.type
_entity_poly.pdbx_seq_one_letter_code
_entity_poly.pdbx_strand_id
1 'polypeptide(L)'
;MQRLITPTALILLLAVMVTGLLAACAPVAAPTAAPATDSGAASPPEAAADSPQATTAIAGTTPLDPADAVAPTQLTIPALALELPVVPMDWTIATVEGERVTRWQIPDDALGWHINSAPAGAVGNTLLSGHQVKG
;
A
#
# COMPACT_ATOMS: atom_id res chain seq x y z
N MET A 1 11.79 8.25 58.04
CA MET A 1 11.11 7.01 58.49
C MET A 1 10.91 6.11 57.27
N GLN A 2 11.90 5.27 56.96
CA GLN A 2 11.90 4.39 55.78
C GLN A 2 11.04 3.16 56.09
N ARG A 3 9.84 3.04 55.50
CA ARG A 3 9.02 1.84 55.65
C ARG A 3 9.66 0.71 54.83
N LEU A 4 10.37 -0.19 55.51
CA LEU A 4 10.86 -1.44 54.92
C LEU A 4 9.64 -2.22 54.40
N ILE A 5 9.64 -2.49 53.09
CA ILE A 5 8.72 -3.42 52.45
C ILE A 5 9.03 -4.80 53.02
N THR A 6 8.07 -5.41 53.73
CA THR A 6 8.23 -6.74 54.29
C THR A 6 8.42 -7.77 53.17
N PRO A 7 9.21 -8.84 53.38
CA PRO A 7 9.50 -9.84 52.35
C PRO A 7 8.22 -10.48 51.80
N THR A 8 7.17 -10.58 52.62
CA THR A 8 5.83 -11.05 52.22
C THR A 8 5.16 -10.12 51.20
N ALA A 9 5.32 -8.80 51.34
CA ALA A 9 4.77 -7.81 50.41
C ALA A 9 5.52 -7.82 49.06
N LEU A 10 6.83 -8.05 49.09
CA LEU A 10 7.64 -8.19 47.87
C LEU A 10 7.30 -9.48 47.12
N ILE A 11 7.10 -10.60 47.83
CA ILE A 11 6.70 -11.89 47.25
C ILE A 11 5.31 -11.80 46.61
N LEU A 12 4.36 -11.13 47.27
CA LEU A 12 3.03 -10.89 46.70
C LEU A 12 3.09 -10.05 45.42
N LEU A 13 3.92 -9.01 45.40
CA LEU A 13 4.07 -8.13 44.25
C LEU A 13 4.74 -8.85 43.06
N LEU A 14 5.74 -9.69 43.34
CA LEU A 14 6.37 -10.54 42.32
C LEU A 14 5.39 -11.59 41.78
N ALA A 15 4.60 -12.22 42.66
CA ALA A 15 3.60 -13.20 42.26
C ALA A 15 2.56 -12.58 41.31
N VAL A 16 2.05 -11.39 41.64
CA VAL A 16 1.09 -10.63 40.80
C VAL A 16 1.70 -10.25 39.44
N MET A 17 2.96 -9.81 39.41
CA MET A 17 3.66 -9.49 38.16
C MET A 17 3.87 -10.73 37.27
N VAL A 18 4.25 -11.87 37.86
CA VAL A 18 4.46 -13.12 37.13
C VAL A 18 3.14 -13.71 36.62
N THR A 19 2.04 -13.59 37.38
CA THR A 19 0.72 -14.02 36.89
C THR A 19 0.20 -13.11 35.77
N GLY A 20 0.50 -11.80 35.82
CA GLY A 20 0.12 -10.85 34.77
C GLY A 20 0.83 -11.09 33.44
N LEU A 21 2.11 -11.48 33.46
CA LEU A 21 2.87 -11.73 32.22
C LEU A 21 2.45 -13.01 31.49
N LEU A 22 1.94 -14.03 32.19
CA LEU A 22 1.50 -15.30 31.60
C LEU A 22 0.09 -15.24 30.96
N ALA A 23 -0.73 -14.22 31.31
CA ALA A 23 -2.09 -14.06 30.79
C ALA A 23 -2.17 -13.40 29.40
N ALA A 24 -1.06 -12.90 28.86
CA ALA A 24 -1.02 -12.20 27.57
C ALA A 24 -0.96 -13.14 26.34
N CYS A 25 -0.88 -14.45 26.55
CA CYS A 25 -0.77 -15.45 25.48
C CYS A 25 -2.11 -16.16 25.19
N ALA A 26 -3.23 -15.44 25.27
CA ALA A 26 -4.50 -15.99 24.80
C ALA A 26 -4.55 -15.94 23.26
N PRO A 27 -4.87 -17.05 22.57
CA PRO A 27 -5.16 -16.98 21.14
C PRO A 27 -6.37 -16.08 20.93
N VAL A 28 -6.23 -15.05 20.09
CA VAL A 28 -7.38 -14.30 19.57
C VAL A 28 -8.31 -15.30 18.88
N ALA A 29 -9.47 -15.52 19.47
CA ALA A 29 -10.54 -16.25 18.81
C ALA A 29 -10.92 -15.44 17.56
N ALA A 30 -10.79 -16.07 16.39
CA ALA A 30 -11.28 -15.49 15.15
C ALA A 30 -12.77 -15.14 15.32
N PRO A 31 -13.24 -13.99 14.81
CA PRO A 31 -14.66 -13.68 14.87
C PRO A 31 -15.43 -14.78 14.13
N THR A 32 -16.24 -15.53 14.88
CA THR A 32 -17.26 -16.42 14.32
C THR A 32 -18.14 -15.59 13.42
N ALA A 33 -18.07 -15.84 12.11
CA ALA A 33 -19.01 -15.24 11.16
C ALA A 33 -20.42 -15.64 11.60
N ALA A 34 -21.22 -14.65 12.01
CA ALA A 34 -22.63 -14.85 12.26
C ALA A 34 -23.29 -15.36 10.95
N PRO A 35 -24.29 -16.25 11.03
CA PRO A 35 -25.05 -16.63 9.84
C PRO A 35 -25.70 -15.36 9.29
N ALA A 36 -25.32 -14.99 8.06
CA ALA A 36 -25.96 -13.91 7.33
C ALA A 36 -27.45 -14.26 7.22
N THR A 37 -28.28 -13.54 7.97
CA THR A 37 -29.71 -13.52 7.71
C THR A 37 -29.87 -12.83 6.38
N ASP A 38 -30.39 -13.54 5.39
CA ASP A 38 -30.67 -13.05 4.04
C ASP A 38 -31.71 -11.93 4.13
N SER A 39 -31.22 -10.72 4.40
CA SER A 39 -32.00 -9.50 4.37
C SER A 39 -31.99 -9.06 2.92
N GLY A 40 -33.09 -9.35 2.22
CA GLY A 40 -33.28 -9.06 0.81
C GLY A 40 -32.68 -7.70 0.44
N ALA A 41 -31.54 -7.75 -0.23
CA ALA A 41 -30.87 -6.59 -0.75
C ALA A 41 -31.78 -6.00 -1.83
N ALA A 42 -32.46 -4.91 -1.48
CA ALA A 42 -32.96 -4.01 -2.50
C ALA A 42 -31.76 -3.62 -3.38
N SER A 43 -31.81 -4.01 -4.65
CA SER A 43 -30.77 -3.66 -5.62
C SER A 43 -30.59 -2.14 -5.63
N PRO A 44 -29.36 -1.63 -5.45
CA PRO A 44 -29.06 -0.23 -5.76
C PRO A 44 -29.51 0.07 -7.19
N PRO A 45 -30.06 1.26 -7.49
CA PRO A 45 -30.35 1.61 -8.87
C PRO A 45 -29.06 1.49 -9.68
N GLU A 46 -29.13 0.67 -10.73
CA GLU A 46 -28.07 0.50 -11.72
C GLU A 46 -27.83 1.85 -12.38
N ALA A 47 -26.89 2.61 -11.80
CA ALA A 47 -26.27 3.72 -12.51
C ALA A 47 -25.59 3.09 -13.70
N ALA A 48 -26.14 3.31 -14.89
CA ALA A 48 -25.50 2.97 -16.14
C ALA A 48 -24.11 3.61 -16.15
N ALA A 49 -23.10 2.81 -15.79
CA ALA A 49 -21.72 3.21 -15.84
C ALA A 49 -21.36 3.25 -17.32
N ASP A 50 -21.37 4.46 -17.89
CA ASP A 50 -20.73 4.76 -19.16
C ASP A 50 -19.20 4.67 -18.93
N SER A 51 -18.74 3.44 -18.71
CA SER A 51 -17.34 3.12 -18.49
C SER A 51 -16.69 3.08 -19.87
N PRO A 52 -15.61 3.84 -20.12
CA PRO A 52 -14.97 3.87 -21.44
C PRO A 52 -14.55 2.45 -21.81
N GLN A 53 -15.27 1.85 -22.76
CA GLN A 53 -14.96 0.52 -23.24
C GLN A 53 -13.72 0.62 -24.13
N ALA A 54 -12.60 0.05 -23.67
CA ALA A 54 -11.38 -0.05 -24.45
C ALA A 54 -11.70 -0.76 -25.77
N THR A 55 -11.74 -0.01 -26.87
CA THR A 55 -12.26 -0.46 -28.17
C THR A 55 -11.22 -1.24 -28.97
N THR A 56 -10.00 -1.43 -28.46
CA THR A 56 -8.92 -2.10 -29.18
C THR A 56 -8.07 -2.94 -28.23
N ALA A 57 -8.05 -4.25 -28.44
CA ALA A 57 -7.07 -5.13 -27.82
C ALA A 57 -5.71 -4.86 -28.47
N ILE A 58 -4.77 -4.35 -27.68
CA ILE A 58 -3.37 -4.20 -28.09
C ILE A 58 -2.72 -5.57 -28.07
N ALA A 59 -1.97 -5.94 -29.11
CA ALA A 59 -1.20 -7.18 -29.10
C ALA A 59 -0.20 -7.13 -27.93
N GLY A 60 -0.26 -8.12 -27.05
CA GLY A 60 0.68 -8.23 -25.93
C GLY A 60 2.09 -8.54 -26.43
N THR A 61 3.09 -7.94 -25.79
CA THR A 61 4.48 -8.34 -25.95
C THR A 61 4.80 -9.48 -24.98
N THR A 62 5.63 -10.43 -25.37
CA THR A 62 6.18 -11.42 -24.44
C THR A 62 7.03 -10.71 -23.39
N PRO A 63 6.75 -10.88 -22.08
CA PRO A 63 7.59 -10.31 -21.03
C PRO A 63 9.03 -10.82 -21.12
N LEU A 64 9.97 -9.96 -20.75
CA LEU A 64 11.38 -10.32 -20.59
C LEU A 64 11.56 -11.32 -19.43
N ASP A 65 12.66 -12.07 -19.47
CA ASP A 65 13.09 -12.85 -18.31
C ASP A 65 13.34 -11.89 -17.12
N PRO A 66 12.97 -12.26 -15.87
CA PRO A 66 13.24 -11.43 -14.70
C PRO A 66 14.70 -11.01 -14.53
N ALA A 67 15.67 -11.79 -15.04
CA ALA A 67 17.09 -11.43 -15.01
C ALA A 67 17.44 -10.26 -15.96
N ASP A 68 16.65 -10.06 -17.02
CA ASP A 68 16.85 -9.02 -18.03
C ASP A 68 15.99 -7.77 -17.78
N ALA A 69 14.96 -7.87 -16.94
CA ALA A 69 14.09 -6.76 -16.62
C ALA A 69 14.76 -5.78 -15.64
N VAL A 70 14.79 -4.51 -16.01
CA VAL A 70 15.50 -3.46 -15.25
C VAL A 70 14.60 -2.29 -14.89
N ALA A 71 15.03 -1.50 -13.91
CA ALA A 71 14.37 -0.24 -13.60
C ALA A 71 14.26 0.63 -14.88
N PRO A 72 13.10 1.22 -15.16
CA PRO A 72 12.95 2.13 -16.30
C PRO A 72 13.86 3.35 -16.11
N THR A 73 14.54 3.76 -17.19
CA THR A 73 15.50 4.87 -17.18
C THR A 73 15.09 6.05 -18.06
N GLN A 74 14.25 5.81 -19.06
CA GLN A 74 13.80 6.83 -20.03
C GLN A 74 12.44 6.45 -20.61
N LEU A 75 11.61 7.45 -20.92
CA LEU A 75 10.39 7.30 -21.72
C LEU A 75 10.46 8.20 -22.95
N THR A 76 10.22 7.62 -24.12
CA THR A 76 10.10 8.34 -25.39
C THR A 76 8.74 8.06 -26.01
N ILE A 77 7.98 9.11 -26.31
CA ILE A 77 6.71 9.03 -27.04
C ILE A 77 6.83 9.90 -28.30
N PRO A 78 7.28 9.33 -29.44
CA PRO A 78 7.58 10.10 -30.65
C PRO A 78 6.39 10.87 -31.20
N ALA A 79 5.19 10.29 -31.12
CA ALA A 79 3.94 10.93 -31.59
C ALA A 79 3.60 12.22 -30.83
N LEU A 80 4.16 12.40 -29.62
CA LEU A 80 3.99 13.59 -28.80
C LEU A 80 5.26 14.45 -28.73
N ALA A 81 6.31 14.07 -29.47
CA ALA A 81 7.66 14.65 -29.35
C ALA A 81 8.15 14.74 -27.88
N LEU A 82 7.82 13.72 -27.08
CA LEU A 82 8.15 13.66 -25.65
C LEU A 82 9.33 12.73 -25.41
N GLU A 83 10.34 13.20 -24.69
CA GLU A 83 11.46 12.40 -24.21
C GLU A 83 11.84 12.90 -22.81
N LEU A 84 11.73 12.03 -21.81
CA LEU A 84 12.00 12.37 -20.41
C LEU A 84 12.77 11.26 -19.69
N PRO A 85 13.68 11.60 -18.78
CA PRO A 85 14.31 10.62 -17.90
C PRO A 85 13.29 10.04 -16.92
N VAL A 86 13.52 8.81 -16.50
CA VAL A 86 12.75 8.12 -15.46
C VAL A 86 13.67 7.89 -14.26
N VAL A 87 13.20 8.27 -13.07
CA VAL A 87 13.93 8.11 -11.81
C VAL A 87 13.08 7.34 -10.79
N PRO A 88 13.68 6.51 -9.91
CA PRO A 88 12.98 5.94 -8.76
C PRO A 88 12.38 7.06 -7.90
N MET A 89 11.12 6.95 -7.49
CA MET A 89 10.52 7.92 -6.58
C MET A 89 10.24 7.35 -5.18
N ASP A 90 10.46 8.22 -4.21
CA ASP A 90 10.21 7.95 -2.80
C ASP A 90 8.79 8.35 -2.38
N TRP A 91 8.42 7.93 -1.16
CA TRP A 91 7.23 8.41 -0.48
C TRP A 91 7.57 8.91 0.91
N THR A 92 6.73 9.80 1.41
CA THR A 92 6.74 10.24 2.80
C THR A 92 5.40 9.95 3.44
N ILE A 93 5.41 9.89 4.76
CA ILE A 93 4.18 9.88 5.54
C ILE A 93 3.82 11.32 5.89
N ALA A 94 2.62 11.75 5.49
CA ALA A 94 2.09 13.07 5.77
C ALA A 94 0.85 12.96 6.66
N THR A 95 0.54 14.03 7.40
CA THR A 95 -0.74 14.16 8.10
C THR A 95 -1.61 15.15 7.34
N VAL A 96 -2.80 14.71 6.95
CA VAL A 96 -3.80 15.53 6.26
C VAL A 96 -5.10 15.39 7.04
N GLU A 97 -5.65 16.50 7.53
CA GLU A 97 -6.90 16.50 8.31
C GLU A 97 -6.88 15.58 9.56
N GLY A 98 -5.70 15.39 10.15
CA GLY A 98 -5.49 14.51 11.32
C GLY A 98 -5.30 13.04 10.97
N GLU A 99 -5.43 12.64 9.70
CA GLU A 99 -5.17 11.29 9.22
C GLU A 99 -3.77 11.14 8.64
N ARG A 100 -3.14 9.99 8.87
CA ARG A 100 -1.81 9.65 8.36
C ARG A 100 -1.94 9.05 6.95
N VAL A 101 -1.44 9.76 5.94
CA VAL A 101 -1.48 9.36 4.53
C VAL A 101 -0.08 9.17 3.95
N THR A 102 0.03 8.31 2.94
CA THR A 102 1.26 8.19 2.15
C THR A 102 1.23 9.22 1.02
N ARG A 103 2.27 10.05 0.94
CA ARG A 103 2.46 11.05 -0.11
C ARG A 103 3.64 10.66 -0.99
N TRP A 104 3.37 10.46 -2.27
CA TRP A 104 4.42 10.25 -3.27
C TRP A 104 5.19 11.55 -3.55
N GLN A 105 6.50 11.44 -3.69
CA GLN A 105 7.38 12.55 -4.07
C GLN A 105 7.62 12.49 -5.57
N ILE A 106 6.75 13.16 -6.34
CA ILE A 106 6.83 13.18 -7.80
C ILE A 106 7.97 14.12 -8.21
N PRO A 107 8.90 13.71 -9.10
CA PRO A 107 9.94 14.59 -9.63
C PRO A 107 9.38 15.71 -10.52
N ASP A 108 9.98 16.90 -10.47
CA ASP A 108 9.56 18.05 -11.28
C ASP A 108 9.92 17.90 -12.77
N ASP A 109 11.16 17.53 -13.08
CA ASP A 109 11.73 17.47 -14.44
C ASP A 109 11.97 16.04 -14.95
N ALA A 110 11.32 15.05 -14.33
CA ALA A 110 11.45 13.63 -14.68
C ALA A 110 10.16 12.87 -14.40
N LEU A 111 10.08 11.64 -14.91
CA LEU A 111 9.04 10.71 -14.51
C LEU A 111 9.49 9.94 -13.27
N GLY A 112 8.64 9.90 -12.25
CA GLY A 112 8.82 9.07 -11.06
C GLY A 112 8.34 7.65 -11.30
N TRP A 113 9.24 6.67 -11.19
CA TRP A 113 8.90 5.25 -11.16
C TRP A 113 8.56 4.81 -9.75
N HIS A 114 7.40 4.18 -9.59
CA HIS A 114 7.00 3.55 -8.33
C HIS A 114 7.88 2.33 -8.07
N ILE A 115 8.80 2.41 -7.11
CA ILE A 115 9.85 1.39 -6.89
C ILE A 115 9.34 -0.02 -6.56
N ASN A 116 8.08 -0.15 -6.14
CA ASN A 116 7.43 -1.45 -5.86
C ASN A 116 6.58 -1.96 -7.04
N SER A 117 6.57 -1.24 -8.18
CA SER A 117 5.92 -1.68 -9.41
C SER A 117 6.86 -2.54 -10.26
N ALA A 118 6.33 -3.17 -11.32
CA ALA A 118 7.15 -4.02 -12.16
C ALA A 118 8.23 -3.20 -12.89
N PRO A 119 9.46 -3.73 -13.04
CA PRO A 119 10.48 -3.14 -13.90
C PRO A 119 10.03 -3.16 -15.37
N ALA A 120 10.73 -2.40 -16.22
CA ALA A 120 10.39 -2.31 -17.63
C ALA A 120 10.53 -3.68 -18.31
N GLY A 121 9.47 -4.11 -19.01
CA GLY A 121 9.43 -5.38 -19.75
C GLY A 121 9.14 -6.62 -18.91
N ALA A 122 9.08 -6.52 -17.58
CA ALA A 122 8.70 -7.65 -16.72
C ALA A 122 7.19 -7.95 -16.75
N VAL A 123 6.84 -9.12 -16.23
CA VAL A 123 5.45 -9.45 -15.92
C VAL A 123 4.91 -8.49 -14.86
N GLY A 124 3.75 -7.90 -15.13
CA GLY A 124 3.05 -6.98 -14.24
C GLY A 124 2.95 -5.57 -14.82
N ASN A 125 2.61 -4.60 -13.96
CA ASN A 125 2.43 -3.20 -14.37
C ASN A 125 3.64 -2.38 -13.91
N THR A 126 4.29 -1.70 -14.86
CA THR A 126 5.24 -0.62 -14.57
C THR A 126 4.47 0.67 -14.38
N LEU A 127 4.57 1.27 -13.19
CA LEU A 127 3.84 2.50 -12.86
C LEU A 127 4.79 3.69 -12.89
N LEU A 128 4.45 4.69 -13.72
CA LEU A 128 5.14 5.97 -13.82
C LEU A 128 4.19 7.11 -13.45
N SER A 129 4.70 8.14 -12.78
CA SER A 129 3.95 9.34 -12.43
C SER A 129 4.78 10.58 -12.75
N GLY A 130 4.12 11.63 -13.24
CA GLY A 130 4.74 12.90 -13.56
C GLY A 130 3.72 14.03 -13.46
N HIS A 131 4.19 15.27 -13.54
CA HIS A 131 3.32 16.42 -13.53
C HIS A 131 2.69 16.68 -14.89
N GLN A 132 1.41 17.02 -14.89
CA GLN A 132 0.78 17.64 -16.05
C GLN A 132 0.92 19.16 -15.91
N VAL A 133 1.70 19.81 -16.78
CA VAL A 133 1.65 21.26 -16.93
C VAL A 133 0.49 21.64 -17.86
N LYS A 134 -0.37 22.58 -17.43
CA LYS A 134 -1.25 23.28 -18.37
C LYS A 134 -0.37 24.23 -19.19
N GLY A 135 -0.29 23.98 -20.49
CA GLY A 135 0.21 24.96 -21.46
C GLY A 135 -0.73 26.15 -21.60
#